data_AF-A0A9E4VIK7-F1
#
_entry.id   AF-A0A9E4VIK7-F1
#
_cell.length_a   1.000
_cell.length_b   1.000
_cell.length_c   1.000
_cell.angle_alpha   90.00
_cell.angle_beta   90.00
_cell.angle_gamma   90.00
#
_symmetry.space_group_name_H-M   'P 1'
#
loop_
_entity.id
_entity.type
_entity.pdbx_description
1 polymer ?
#
loop_
_entity_poly.entity_id
_entity_poly.type
_entity_poly.pdbx_seq_one_letter_code
_entity_poly.pdbx_strand_id
1 'polypeptide(L)'
;MEIALELIQQLAKDERVMWVVGGGNVVSENNSKGIKEPEYSEGYLTVEADNWHFHVPLDKVTGIQFVEAESHGDLLSYYVRFSGDNEETMLRG
;
A
#
# COMPACT_ATOMS: atom_id res chain seq x y z
N MET A 1 -6.19 8.62 -9.72
CA MET A 1 -5.68 9.49 -8.63
C MET A 1 -6.65 9.51 -7.45
N GLU A 2 -7.89 10.00 -7.60
CA GLU A 2 -8.89 10.04 -6.51
C GLU A 2 -9.18 8.65 -5.91
N ILE A 3 -9.40 7.63 -6.76
CA ILE A 3 -9.63 6.24 -6.31
C ILE A 3 -8.44 5.68 -5.50
N ALA A 4 -7.19 6.00 -5.89
CA ALA A 4 -6.01 5.52 -5.18
C ALA A 4 -5.89 6.16 -3.79
N LEU A 5 -6.14 7.48 -3.71
CA LEU A 5 -6.21 8.20 -2.44
C LEU A 5 -7.23 7.57 -1.50
N GLU A 6 -8.48 7.43 -1.98
CA GLU A 6 -9.58 6.91 -1.18
C GLU A 6 -9.30 5.48 -0.72
N LEU A 7 -8.83 4.60 -1.60
CA LEU A 7 -8.54 3.21 -1.24
C LEU A 7 -7.44 3.12 -0.19
N ILE A 8 -6.33 3.82 -0.36
CA ILE A 8 -5.23 3.79 0.63
C ILE A 8 -5.72 4.35 1.97
N GLN A 9 -6.53 5.43 1.97
CA GLN A 9 -7.13 5.98 3.20
C GLN A 9 -8.09 5.01 3.88
N GLN A 10 -8.86 4.21 3.14
CA GLN A 10 -9.74 3.20 3.72
C GLN A 10 -8.96 2.00 4.26
N LEU A 11 -7.96 1.51 3.52
CA LEU A 11 -7.10 0.41 3.96
C LEU A 11 -6.31 0.78 5.23
N ALA A 12 -5.85 2.03 5.34
CA ALA A 12 -5.13 2.54 6.51
C ALA A 12 -5.94 2.51 7.81
N LYS A 13 -7.28 2.42 7.72
CA LYS A 13 -8.17 2.33 8.88
C LYS A 13 -8.32 0.90 9.40
N ASP A 14 -7.86 -0.11 8.66
CA ASP A 14 -7.93 -1.51 9.06
C ASP A 14 -6.58 -1.98 9.62
N GLU A 15 -6.53 -2.22 10.94
CA GLU A 15 -5.31 -2.68 11.62
C GLU A 15 -4.86 -4.10 11.18
N ARG A 16 -5.71 -4.83 10.44
CA ARG A 16 -5.38 -6.16 9.89
C ARG A 16 -4.59 -6.09 8.60
N VAL A 17 -4.54 -4.92 7.96
CA VAL A 17 -3.75 -4.70 6.75
C VAL A 17 -2.26 -4.77 7.08
N MET A 18 -1.50 -5.40 6.18
CA MET A 18 -0.05 -5.34 6.16
C MET A 18 0.40 -4.56 4.94
N TRP A 19 1.22 -3.55 5.15
CA TRP A 19 1.74 -2.70 4.09
C TRP A 19 3.07 -3.23 3.58
N VAL A 20 3.11 -3.58 2.29
CA VAL A 20 4.33 -3.99 1.62
C VAL A 20 4.76 -2.91 0.65
N VAL A 21 5.84 -2.21 0.98
CA VAL A 21 6.43 -1.16 0.14
C VAL A 21 7.43 -1.80 -0.82
N GLY A 22 7.19 -1.59 -2.13
CA GLY A 22 7.98 -2.15 -3.23
C GLY A 22 7.56 -3.55 -3.69
N GLY A 23 8.42 -4.16 -4.51
CA GLY A 23 8.21 -5.51 -5.03
C GLY A 23 9.37 -6.07 -5.85
N GLY A 24 10.58 -5.51 -5.67
CA GLY A 24 11.81 -5.98 -6.30
C GLY A 24 12.69 -6.76 -5.33
N ASN A 25 14.00 -6.48 -5.35
CA ASN A 25 14.99 -7.20 -4.54
C ASN A 25 14.96 -6.85 -3.04
N VAL A 26 14.31 -5.75 -2.67
CA VAL A 26 14.17 -5.29 -1.28
C VAL A 26 12.73 -4.82 -1.09
N VAL A 27 12.13 -5.21 0.03
CA VAL A 27 10.77 -4.85 0.43
C VAL A 27 10.74 -4.51 1.91
N SER A 28 9.77 -3.69 2.31
CA SER A 28 9.45 -3.42 3.72
C SER A 28 8.02 -3.85 3.99
N GLU A 29 7.84 -4.70 5.01
CA GLU A 29 6.52 -5.20 5.45
C GLU A 29 6.20 -4.59 6.82
N ASN A 30 5.12 -3.82 6.88
CA ASN A 30 4.77 -3.00 8.03
C ASN A 30 3.34 -3.30 8.49
N ASN A 31 3.14 -3.52 9.78
CA ASN A 31 1.80 -3.70 10.33
C ASN A 31 1.09 -2.34 10.48
N SER A 32 -0.24 -2.33 10.39
CA SER A 32 -1.06 -1.12 10.46
C SER A 32 -1.29 -0.54 11.88
N LYS A 33 -0.66 -1.09 12.92
CA LYS A 33 -0.94 -0.66 14.29
C LYS A 33 -0.46 0.77 14.53
N GLY A 34 -1.37 1.62 15.01
CA GLY A 34 -1.04 3.01 15.37
C GLY A 34 -0.88 3.95 14.18
N ILE A 35 -1.39 3.59 13.00
CA ILE A 35 -1.46 4.52 11.86
C ILE A 35 -2.31 5.75 12.23
N LYS A 36 -1.79 6.93 11.94
CA LYS A 36 -2.51 8.21 12.04
C LYS A 36 -3.34 8.44 10.77
N GLU A 37 -4.25 9.42 10.78
CA GLU A 37 -5.01 9.76 9.56
C GLU A 37 -4.04 10.11 8.41
N PRO A 38 -4.10 9.42 7.25
CA PRO A 38 -3.17 9.67 6.16
C PRO A 38 -3.26 11.09 5.61
N GLU A 39 -2.11 11.71 5.36
CA GLU A 39 -2.02 13.09 4.88
C GLU A 39 -1.68 13.14 3.40
N TYR A 40 -2.44 13.91 2.62
CA TYR A 40 -2.11 14.21 1.23
C TYR A 40 -1.55 15.63 1.10
N SER A 41 -0.30 15.73 0.67
CA SER A 41 0.40 16.99 0.48
C SER A 41 1.39 16.89 -0.68
N GLU A 42 1.51 17.95 -1.49
CA GLU A 42 2.47 18.06 -2.59
C GLU A 42 2.47 16.87 -3.58
N GLY A 43 1.32 16.22 -3.80
CA GLY A 43 1.20 15.08 -4.73
C GLY A 43 1.46 13.71 -4.09
N TYR A 44 1.87 13.69 -2.82
CA TYR A 44 2.18 12.47 -2.08
C TYR A 44 1.11 12.19 -1.04
N LEU A 45 0.70 10.93 -0.96
CA LEU A 45 -0.01 10.40 0.19
C LEU A 45 0.99 9.84 1.19
N THR A 46 0.93 10.29 2.42
CA THR A 46 1.76 9.83 3.54
C THR A 46 0.95 8.95 4.47
N VAL A 47 1.43 7.74 4.72
CA VAL A 47 0.91 6.85 5.77
C VAL A 47 1.99 6.72 6.83
N GLU A 48 1.64 7.06 8.07
CA GLU A 48 2.58 7.13 9.19
C GLU A 48 2.04 6.40 10.42
N ALA A 49 2.89 5.56 11.00
CA ALA A 49 2.73 4.95 12.31
C ALA A 49 3.90 5.37 13.23
N ASP A 50 3.96 4.83 14.45
CA ASP A 50 4.95 5.24 15.46
C ASP A 50 6.42 5.03 15.06
N ASN A 51 6.72 4.00 14.26
CA ASN A 51 8.08 3.59 13.94
C ASN A 51 8.37 3.43 12.44
N TRP A 52 7.39 3.72 11.58
CA TRP A 52 7.55 3.67 10.13
C TRP A 52 6.60 4.67 9.46
N HIS A 53 7.01 5.13 8.28
CA HIS A 53 6.13 5.84 7.37
C HIS A 53 6.51 5.53 5.92
N PHE A 54 5.60 5.76 5.00
CA PHE A 54 5.92 5.77 3.58
C PHE A 54 5.17 6.87 2.86
N HIS A 55 5.70 7.28 1.70
CA HIS A 55 5.11 8.26 0.82
C HIS A 55 4.82 7.62 -0.53
N VAL A 56 3.60 7.80 -1.04
CA VAL A 56 3.18 7.31 -2.37
C VAL A 56 2.88 8.50 -3.27
N PRO A 57 3.63 8.69 -4.38
CA PRO A 57 3.27 9.68 -5.39
C PRO A 57 2.03 9.19 -6.16
N LEU A 58 0.87 9.79 -5.92
CA LEU A 58 -0.40 9.30 -6.47
C LEU A 58 -0.52 9.49 -7.98
N ASP A 59 0.23 10.41 -8.57
CA ASP A 59 0.32 10.63 -10.01
C ASP A 59 1.08 9.50 -10.74
N LYS A 60 1.89 8.72 -10.01
CA LYS A 60 2.62 7.56 -10.54
C LYS A 60 1.84 6.25 -10.44
N VAL A 61 0.72 6.23 -9.74
CA VAL A 61 -0.14 5.03 -9.70
C VAL A 61 -0.90 4.90 -11.01
N THR A 62 -0.54 3.91 -11.82
CA THR A 62 -1.15 3.62 -13.13
C THR A 62 -2.12 2.44 -13.08
N GLY A 63 -2.04 1.60 -12.03
CA GLY A 63 -2.89 0.42 -11.88
C GLY A 63 -3.25 0.11 -10.44
N ILE A 64 -4.45 -0.45 -10.26
CA ILE A 64 -4.99 -0.93 -8.99
C ILE A 64 -5.60 -2.31 -9.24
N GLN A 65 -5.21 -3.30 -8.44
CA GLN A 65 -5.68 -4.68 -8.58
C GLN A 65 -6.09 -5.24 -7.22
N PHE A 66 -7.26 -5.86 -7.14
CA PHE A 66 -7.66 -6.69 -6.01
C PHE A 66 -7.17 -8.10 -6.28
N VAL A 67 -6.30 -8.62 -5.42
CA VAL A 67 -5.57 -9.86 -5.67
C VAL A 67 -5.91 -10.87 -4.59
N GLU A 68 -6.28 -12.07 -5.04
CA GLU A 68 -6.27 -13.29 -4.25
C GLU A 68 -5.10 -14.14 -4.76
N ALA A 69 -4.17 -14.51 -3.88
CA ALA A 69 -2.98 -15.27 -4.25
C ALA A 69 -2.58 -16.29 -3.19
N GLU A 70 -2.15 -17.47 -3.62
CA GLU A 70 -1.47 -18.42 -2.75
C GLU A 70 -0.14 -17.84 -2.27
N SER A 71 0.12 -17.94 -0.98
CA SER A 71 1.30 -17.46 -0.29
C SER A 71 1.79 -18.55 0.66
N HIS A 72 3.10 -18.72 0.76
CA HIS A 72 3.73 -19.70 1.68
C HIS A 72 3.12 -21.13 1.65
N GLY A 73 2.69 -21.61 0.48
CA GLY A 73 2.23 -22.98 0.26
C GLY A 73 0.73 -23.16 0.49
N ASP A 74 0.23 -22.92 1.69
CA ASP A 74 -1.17 -23.18 2.08
C ASP A 74 -1.91 -21.94 2.61
N LEU A 75 -1.29 -20.76 2.60
CA LEU A 75 -1.93 -19.52 2.99
C LEU A 75 -2.52 -18.81 1.77
N LEU A 76 -3.73 -18.28 1.94
CA LEU A 76 -4.35 -17.43 0.94
C LEU A 76 -4.18 -15.97 1.38
N SER A 77 -3.59 -15.15 0.51
CA SER A 77 -3.39 -13.73 0.74
C SER A 77 -4.39 -12.92 -0.08
N TYR A 78 -4.98 -11.92 0.56
CA TYR A 78 -5.85 -10.94 -0.05
C TYR A 78 -5.22 -9.56 0.11
N TYR A 79 -5.00 -8.86 -0.99
CA TYR A 79 -4.43 -7.51 -0.96
C TYR A 79 -4.84 -6.68 -2.16
N VAL A 80 -4.77 -5.37 -2.00
CA VAL A 80 -4.84 -4.38 -3.07
C VAL A 80 -3.43 -4.01 -3.49
N ARG A 81 -3.12 -4.22 -4.76
CA ARG A 81 -1.85 -3.84 -5.37
C ARG A 81 -1.97 -2.52 -6.10
N PHE A 82 -1.06 -1.60 -5.80
CA PHE A 82 -0.88 -0.36 -6.53
C PHE A 82 0.40 -0.47 -7.37
N SER A 83 0.26 -0.30 -8.69
CA SER A 83 1.36 -0.41 -9.64
C SER A 83 1.70 0.92 -10.30
N GLY A 84 2.98 1.09 -10.62
CA GLY A 84 3.52 2.22 -11.35
C GLY A 84 3.68 1.92 -12.85
N ASP A 85 4.51 2.72 -13.51
CA ASP A 85 4.88 2.50 -14.90
C ASP A 85 5.47 1.09 -15.10
N ASN A 86 5.26 0.50 -16.29
CA ASN A 86 5.66 -0.87 -16.61
C ASN A 86 5.08 -1.94 -15.67
N GLU A 87 3.94 -1.64 -15.02
CA GLU A 87 3.28 -2.52 -14.07
C GLU A 87 4.15 -2.92 -12.88
N GLU A 88 5.13 -2.10 -12.47
CA GLU A 88 5.95 -2.40 -11.29
C GLU A 88 5.16 -2.23 -9.99
N THR A 89 5.35 -3.12 -9.02
CA THR A 89 4.66 -3.01 -7.72
C THR A 89 5.27 -1.87 -6.90
N MET A 90 4.46 -0.85 -6.60
CA MET A 90 4.85 0.25 -5.71
C MET A 90 4.46 -0.04 -4.26
N LEU A 91 3.22 -0.52 -4.06
CA LEU A 91 2.63 -0.73 -2.75
C LEU A 91 1.63 -1.89 -2.79
N ARG A 92 1.56 -2.64 -1.70
CA ARG A 92 0.43 -3.52 -1.37
C ARG A 92 -0.09 -3.16 0.01
N GLY A 93 -1.41 -3.19 0.16
CA GLY A 93 -2.14 -3.04 1.42
C GLY A 93 -3.47 -3.77 1.35
#